data_AF-A0A0J1IDX9-F1
#
_entry.id   AF-A0A0J1IDX9-F1
#
_cell.length_a   1.000
_cell.length_b   1.000
_cell.length_c   1.000
_cell.angle_alpha   90.00
_cell.angle_beta   90.00
_cell.angle_gamma   90.00
#
_symmetry.space_group_name_H-M   'P 1'
#
loop_
_entity.id
_entity.type
_entity.pdbx_description
1 polymer ?
#
loop_
_entity_poly.entity_id
_entity_poly.type
_entity_poly.pdbx_seq_one_letter_code
_entity_poly.pdbx_strand_id
1 'polypeptide(L)'
;MIVGRVIGTVVATRKSDSLVGQKLLLLQPLVFLRQRDSALGQGAVSEDSPEREAPSAEAGTVENAIPSDTVVAVDTVGAGVGETVLVALGSAARKALSRPEAPVDAAIVGIVDSIRIAGRD
;
A
#
# COMPACT_ATOMS: atom_id res chain seq x y z
N MET A 1 5.08 1.99 9.50
CA MET A 1 4.01 2.58 8.68
C MET A 1 4.42 2.51 7.23
N ILE A 2 3.47 2.41 6.31
CA ILE A 2 3.71 2.48 4.86
C ILE A 2 2.86 3.58 4.25
N VAL A 3 3.21 4.02 3.05
CA VAL A 3 2.35 4.86 2.21
C VAL A 3 1.69 3.95 1.19
N GLY A 4 0.39 4.14 0.97
CA GLY A 4 -0.35 3.42 -0.06
C GLY A 4 -1.33 4.34 -0.78
N ARG A 5 -1.87 3.85 -1.89
CA ARG A 5 -2.99 4.48 -2.60
C ARG A 5 -4.24 3.63 -2.42
N VAL A 6 -5.36 4.26 -2.09
CA VAL A 6 -6.66 3.56 -2.07
C VAL A 6 -7.07 3.24 -3.50
N ILE A 7 -7.19 1.96 -3.81
CA ILE A 7 -7.58 1.47 -5.15
C ILE A 7 -8.97 0.85 -5.18
N GLY A 8 -9.60 0.64 -4.02
CA GLY A 8 -10.94 0.07 -3.95
C GLY A 8 -11.49 -0.07 -2.53
N THR A 9 -12.66 -0.68 -2.42
CA THR A 9 -13.33 -1.00 -1.16
C THR A 9 -13.60 -2.49 -1.09
N VAL A 10 -13.49 -3.07 0.11
CA VAL A 10 -13.83 -4.47 0.39
C VAL A 10 -15.13 -4.53 1.17
N VAL A 11 -16.11 -5.27 0.67
CA VAL A 11 -17.38 -5.53 1.36
C VAL A 11 -17.41 -6.98 1.82
N ALA A 12 -17.49 -7.17 3.14
CA ALA A 12 -17.75 -8.46 3.76
C ALA A 12 -19.03 -8.37 4.59
N THR A 13 -19.95 -9.31 4.44
CA THR A 13 -21.21 -9.36 5.24
C THR A 13 -21.09 -10.29 6.44
N ARG A 14 -20.14 -11.24 6.42
CA ARG A 14 -19.74 -12.05 7.56
C ARG A 14 -18.31 -11.71 7.95
N LYS A 15 -18.10 -11.23 9.17
CA LYS A 15 -16.82 -10.77 9.72
C LYS A 15 -16.86 -10.83 11.25
N SER A 16 -15.71 -10.68 11.91
CA SER A 16 -15.68 -10.50 13.37
C SER A 16 -16.52 -9.29 13.78
N ASP A 17 -17.25 -9.39 14.89
CA ASP A 17 -18.09 -8.31 15.43
C ASP A 17 -17.30 -7.01 15.63
N SER A 18 -16.03 -7.12 15.98
CA SER A 18 -15.09 -6.01 16.13
C SER A 18 -14.78 -5.25 14.83
N LEU A 19 -15.25 -5.72 13.67
CA LEU A 19 -15.14 -5.07 12.36
C LEU A 19 -16.49 -4.59 11.82
N VAL A 20 -17.59 -4.83 12.53
CA VAL A 20 -18.90 -4.29 12.15
C VAL A 20 -18.86 -2.76 12.24
N GLY A 21 -19.41 -2.11 11.20
CA GLY A 21 -19.39 -0.65 11.04
C GLY A 21 -18.09 -0.08 10.46
N GLN A 22 -17.00 -0.87 10.40
CA GLN A 22 -15.74 -0.40 9.87
C GLN A 22 -15.69 -0.53 8.35
N LYS A 23 -15.22 0.53 7.69
CA LYS A 23 -14.90 0.51 6.26
C LYS A 23 -13.57 -0.20 6.03
N LEU A 24 -13.54 -1.08 5.04
CA LEU A 24 -12.33 -1.79 4.62
C LEU A 24 -11.94 -1.30 3.23
N LEU A 25 -10.72 -0.80 3.10
CA LEU A 25 -10.20 -0.23 1.87
C LEU A 25 -9.05 -1.09 1.34
N LEU A 26 -9.03 -1.22 0.02
CA LEU A 26 -8.00 -1.93 -0.73
C LEU A 26 -6.90 -0.95 -1.10
N LEU A 27 -5.67 -1.21 -0.66
CA LEU A 27 -4.53 -0.31 -0.79
C LEU A 27 -3.43 -0.93 -1.64
N GLN A 28 -2.95 -0.18 -2.62
CA GLN A 28 -1.69 -0.47 -3.30
C GLN A 28 -0.55 0.23 -2.54
N PRO A 29 0.40 -0.49 -1.92
CA PRO A 29 1.59 0.13 -1.36
C PRO A 29 2.38 0.90 -2.42
N LEU A 30 2.83 2.11 -2.08
CA LEU A 30 3.68 2.92 -2.95
C LEU A 30 5.15 2.58 -2.71
N VAL A 31 5.82 2.05 -3.74
CA VAL A 31 7.27 1.82 -3.75
C VAL A 31 7.95 2.91 -4.57
N PHE A 32 8.82 3.68 -3.93
CA PHE A 32 9.61 4.70 -4.62
C PHE A 32 10.90 4.07 -5.15
N LEU A 33 10.95 3.77 -6.45
CA LEU A 33 12.17 3.31 -7.09
C LEU A 33 13.17 4.48 -7.17
N ARG A 34 14.40 4.24 -6.70
CA ARG A 34 15.54 5.06 -7.11
C ARG A 34 15.72 4.84 -8.61
N GLN A 35 15.54 5.88 -9.42
CA GLN A 35 16.22 5.90 -10.72
C GLN A 35 17.70 5.78 -10.37
N ARG A 36 18.33 4.65 -10.69
CA ARG A 36 19.78 4.53 -10.54
C ARG A 36 20.40 5.59 -11.43
N ASP A 37 21.39 6.28 -10.87
CA ASP A 37 22.15 7.35 -11.45
C ASP A 37 22.47 7.07 -12.93
N SER A 38 21.80 7.77 -13.84
CA SER A 38 22.11 7.78 -15.28
C SER A 38 23.42 8.53 -15.58
N ALA A 39 24.32 8.63 -14.61
CA ALA A 39 25.58 9.36 -14.69
C ALA A 39 26.82 8.56 -14.19
N LEU A 40 26.73 7.23 -14.03
CA LEU A 40 27.88 6.36 -13.76
C LEU A 40 27.68 5.02 -14.49
N GLY A 41 28.38 4.61 -15.54
CA GLY A 41 29.42 5.17 -16.40
C GLY A 41 29.61 4.18 -17.57
N GLN A 42 30.30 4.59 -18.65
CA GLN A 42 30.90 3.61 -19.55
C GLN A 42 31.88 2.76 -18.73
N GLY A 43 31.64 1.45 -18.69
CA GLY A 43 32.65 0.46 -18.31
C GLY A 43 32.69 0.08 -16.83
N ALA A 44 31.86 -0.89 -16.43
CA ALA A 44 32.29 -2.00 -15.57
C ALA A 44 31.23 -3.10 -15.64
N VAL A 45 31.61 -4.21 -16.28
CA VAL A 45 30.86 -5.46 -16.30
C VAL A 45 31.19 -6.21 -15.02
N SER A 46 30.18 -6.63 -14.26
CA SER A 46 30.25 -7.87 -13.49
C SER A 46 28.82 -8.35 -13.23
N GLU A 47 28.49 -9.42 -13.95
CA GLU A 47 27.31 -10.26 -13.82
C GLU A 47 27.28 -10.87 -12.41
N ASP A 48 26.38 -10.40 -11.55
CA ASP A 48 25.56 -11.20 -10.64
C ASP A 48 24.71 -10.22 -9.82
N SER A 49 23.50 -9.97 -10.29
CA SER A 49 22.47 -9.31 -9.52
C SER A 49 21.19 -10.02 -9.89
N PRO A 50 20.47 -10.64 -8.94
CA PRO A 50 19.23 -11.32 -9.27
C PRO A 50 18.31 -10.26 -9.86
N GLU A 51 17.87 -10.53 -11.09
CA GLU A 51 16.78 -9.85 -11.74
C GLU A 51 15.60 -9.91 -10.77
N ARG A 52 15.41 -8.86 -9.96
CA ARG A 52 14.07 -8.58 -9.44
C ARG A 52 13.29 -8.13 -10.66
N GLU A 53 12.75 -9.10 -11.38
CA GLU A 53 11.65 -8.92 -12.30
C GLU A 53 10.62 -8.06 -11.56
N ALA A 54 10.54 -6.79 -11.93
CA ALA A 54 9.31 -6.06 -11.71
C ALA A 54 8.24 -6.89 -12.42
N PRO A 55 7.14 -7.29 -11.76
CA PRO A 55 6.13 -8.10 -12.41
C PRO A 55 5.68 -7.37 -13.66
N SER A 56 6.05 -7.93 -14.80
CA SER A 56 5.61 -7.51 -16.11
C SER A 56 4.10 -7.57 -16.07
N ALA A 57 3.48 -6.39 -16.15
CA ALA A 57 2.05 -6.28 -16.34
C ALA A 57 1.70 -6.95 -17.68
N GLU A 58 1.39 -8.24 -17.64
CA GLU A 58 0.68 -8.88 -18.74
C GLU A 58 -0.69 -8.21 -18.81
N ALA A 59 -0.85 -7.37 -19.82
CA ALA A 59 -2.12 -6.78 -20.22
C ALA A 59 -3.04 -7.88 -20.77
N GLY A 60 -3.52 -8.74 -19.89
CA GLY A 60 -4.71 -9.55 -20.06
C GLY A 60 -5.83 -8.94 -19.23
N THR A 61 -6.93 -8.55 -19.87
CA THR A 61 -8.12 -8.06 -19.18
C THR A 61 -8.74 -9.18 -18.35
N VAL A 62 -8.27 -9.32 -17.11
CA VAL A 62 -8.93 -10.06 -16.05
C VAL A 62 -9.75 -9.05 -15.28
N GLU A 63 -11.07 -9.02 -15.53
CA GLU A 63 -12.04 -8.10 -14.89
C GLU A 63 -12.00 -8.12 -13.35
N ASN A 64 -11.27 -9.06 -12.73
CA ASN A 64 -11.15 -9.23 -11.28
C ASN A 64 -9.70 -9.34 -10.77
N ALA A 65 -8.68 -8.93 -11.53
CA ALA A 65 -7.31 -8.98 -11.02
C ALA A 65 -7.07 -7.89 -9.96
N ILE A 66 -6.84 -8.33 -8.73
CA ILE A 66 -6.26 -7.49 -7.68
C ILE A 66 -4.74 -7.53 -7.87
N PRO A 67 -4.04 -6.38 -7.96
CA PRO A 67 -2.60 -6.35 -8.07
C PRO A 67 -1.92 -7.15 -6.94
N SER A 68 -0.82 -7.84 -7.26
CA SER A 68 0.03 -8.46 -6.24
C SER A 68 0.54 -7.40 -5.25
N ASP A 69 0.73 -7.79 -3.99
CA ASP A 69 1.17 -6.92 -2.87
C ASP A 69 0.14 -5.89 -2.38
N THR A 70 -1.13 -6.04 -2.76
CA THR A 70 -2.22 -5.22 -2.22
C THR A 70 -2.49 -5.54 -0.74
N VAL A 71 -2.82 -4.52 0.05
CA VAL A 71 -3.14 -4.60 1.48
C VAL A 71 -4.61 -4.21 1.71
N VAL A 72 -5.32 -4.91 2.59
CA VAL A 72 -6.64 -4.45 3.08
C VAL A 72 -6.43 -3.74 4.40
N ALA A 73 -6.90 -2.50 4.53
CA ALA A 73 -6.80 -1.71 5.74
C ALA A 73 -8.17 -1.25 6.23
N VAL A 74 -8.33 -1.12 7.55
CA VAL A 74 -9.48 -0.40 8.11
C VAL A 74 -9.28 1.10 7.90
N ASP A 75 -10.32 1.77 7.42
CA ASP A 75 -10.36 3.22 7.36
C ASP A 75 -10.82 3.80 8.71
N THR A 76 -9.94 4.57 9.34
CA THR A 76 -10.26 5.30 10.59
C THR A 76 -10.29 6.82 10.39
N VAL A 77 -10.09 7.32 9.17
CA VAL A 77 -9.96 8.76 8.89
C VAL A 77 -10.95 9.28 7.85
N GLY A 78 -11.67 8.41 7.15
CA GLY A 78 -12.62 8.77 6.10
C GLY A 78 -12.01 8.81 4.71
N ALA A 79 -11.02 7.96 4.42
CA ALA A 79 -10.34 7.96 3.14
C ALA A 79 -11.24 7.45 1.98
N GLY A 80 -11.01 7.99 0.78
CA GLY A 80 -11.69 7.66 -0.47
C GLY A 80 -10.78 6.99 -1.50
N VAL A 81 -11.39 6.36 -2.50
CA VAL A 81 -10.65 5.78 -3.64
C VAL A 81 -9.89 6.87 -4.38
N GLY A 82 -8.63 6.58 -4.70
CA GLY A 82 -7.72 7.51 -5.37
C GLY A 82 -6.79 8.26 -4.42
N GLU A 83 -7.13 8.37 -3.13
CA GLU A 83 -6.32 9.08 -2.14
C GLU A 83 -5.03 8.34 -1.80
N THR A 84 -3.98 9.14 -1.54
CA THR A 84 -2.74 8.63 -0.96
C THR A 84 -2.87 8.67 0.55
N VAL A 85 -2.50 7.59 1.24
CA VAL A 85 -2.78 7.40 2.66
C VAL A 85 -1.55 6.89 3.40
N LEU A 86 -1.46 7.25 4.69
CA LEU A 86 -0.50 6.72 5.64
C LEU A 86 -1.14 5.57 6.42
N VAL A 87 -0.46 4.42 6.46
CA VAL A 87 -1.00 3.18 7.01
C VAL A 87 -0.14 2.70 8.19
N ALA A 88 -0.76 2.54 9.36
CA ALA A 88 -0.18 1.84 10.49
C ALA A 88 -0.34 0.33 10.30
N LEU A 89 0.69 -0.43 10.68
CA LEU A 89 0.71 -1.89 10.55
C LEU A 89 0.85 -2.56 11.93
N GLY A 90 0.44 -3.82 12.03
CA GLY A 90 0.54 -4.65 13.23
C GLY A 90 -0.26 -4.11 14.42
N SER A 91 0.31 -4.19 15.63
CA SER A 91 -0.38 -3.77 16.87
C SER A 91 -0.74 -2.28 16.90
N ALA A 92 -0.03 -1.43 16.15
CA ALA A 92 -0.36 -0.02 16.02
C ALA A 92 -1.70 0.18 15.28
N ALA A 93 -2.06 -0.70 14.35
CA ALA A 93 -3.34 -0.65 13.64
C ALA A 93 -4.53 -0.87 14.60
N ARG A 94 -4.42 -1.85 15.53
CA ARG A 94 -5.45 -2.11 16.55
C ARG A 94 -5.65 -0.93 17.50
N LYS A 95 -4.56 -0.25 17.86
CA LYS A 95 -4.61 0.97 18.68
C LYS A 95 -5.29 2.12 17.95
N ALA A 96 -4.96 2.33 16.67
CA ALA A 96 -5.62 3.36 15.85
C ALA A 96 -7.13 3.14 15.73
N LEU A 97 -7.56 1.88 15.64
CA LEU A 97 -8.98 1.51 15.63
C LEU A 97 -9.68 1.69 16.99
N SER A 98 -8.94 1.96 18.08
CA SER A 98 -9.46 1.92 19.45
C SER A 98 -10.18 0.62 19.79
N ARG A 99 -9.74 -0.49 19.19
CA ARG A 99 -10.25 -1.86 19.39
C ARG A 99 -9.08 -2.82 19.55
N PRO A 100 -8.54 -2.99 20.77
CA PRO A 100 -7.31 -3.77 21.03
C PRO A 100 -7.37 -5.23 20.56
N GLU A 101 -8.56 -5.82 20.59
CA GLU A 101 -8.83 -7.21 20.22
C GLU A 101 -9.29 -7.39 18.76
N ALA A 102 -9.43 -6.30 17.99
CA ALA A 102 -9.86 -6.41 16.61
C ALA A 102 -8.80 -7.17 15.78
N PRO A 103 -9.20 -8.12 14.92
CA PRO A 103 -8.27 -8.89 14.09
C PRO A 103 -7.83 -8.05 12.88
N VAL A 104 -7.12 -6.95 13.15
CA VAL A 104 -6.59 -6.03 12.14
C VAL A 104 -5.09 -5.86 12.32
N ASP A 105 -4.41 -5.79 11.20
CA ASP A 105 -2.97 -5.57 11.09
C ASP A 105 -2.64 -4.39 10.17
N ALA A 106 -3.64 -3.70 9.61
CA ALA A 106 -3.49 -2.47 8.85
C ALA A 106 -4.64 -1.49 9.12
N ALA A 107 -4.31 -0.23 9.42
CA ALA A 107 -5.26 0.86 9.59
C ALA A 107 -4.75 2.13 8.93
N ILE A 108 -5.62 2.81 8.20
CA ILE A 108 -5.31 4.12 7.62
C ILE A 108 -5.38 5.16 8.73
N VAL A 109 -4.24 5.80 9.01
CA VAL A 109 -4.09 6.76 10.11
C VAL A 109 -3.95 8.20 9.63
N GLY A 110 -3.93 8.44 8.32
CA GLY A 110 -3.91 9.78 7.74
C GLY A 110 -4.04 9.78 6.22
N ILE A 111 -4.50 10.91 5.68
CA ILE A 111 -4.50 11.23 4.25
C ILE A 111 -3.23 12.05 3.95
N VAL A 112 -2.56 11.77 2.84
CA VAL A 112 -1.29 12.38 2.47
C VAL A 112 -1.53 13.45 1.40
N ASP A 113 -1.28 14.71 1.75
CA ASP A 113 -1.39 15.84 0.82
C ASP A 113 -0.23 15.90 -0.18
N SER A 114 1.00 15.68 0.30
CA SER A 114 2.19 15.74 -0.54
C SER A 114 3.33 14.89 0.04
N ILE A 115 4.16 14.34 -0.84
CA ILE A 115 5.37 13.59 -0.50
C ILE A 115 6.54 14.31 -1.13
N ARG A 116 7.46 14.83 -0.29
CA ARG A 116 8.71 15.42 -0.76
C ARG A 116 9.84 14.43 -0.56
N ILE A 117 10.61 14.18 -1.62
CA ILE A 117 11.76 13.28 -1.59
C ILE A 117 12.99 14.13 -1.87
N ALA A 118 13.98 14.11 -0.97
CA ALA A 118 15.19 14.88 -1.16
C ALA A 118 15.85 14.55 -2.51
N GLY A 119 16.19 15.60 -3.28
CA GLY A 119 16.75 15.46 -4.63
C GLY A 119 15.74 15.18 -5.74
N ARG A 120 14.42 15.31 -5.47
CA ARG A 120 13.36 15.34 -6.48
C ARG A 120 12.44 16.52 -6.17
N ASP A 121 12.59 17.58 -6.96
CA ASP A 121 11.74 18.79 -6.91
C ASP A 121 10.52 18.63 -7.82
#